data_AF-A0A916IUE2-F1
#
_entry.id   AF-A0A916IUE2-F1
#
_cell.length_a   1.000
_cell.length_b   1.000
_cell.length_c   1.000
_cell.angle_alpha   90.00
_cell.angle_beta   90.00
_cell.angle_gamma   90.00
#
_symmetry.space_group_name_H-M   'P 1'
#
loop_
_entity.id
_entity.type
_entity.pdbx_description
1 polymer ?
#
loop_
_entity_poly.entity_id
_entity_poly.type
_entity_poly.pdbx_seq_one_letter_code
_entity_poly.pdbx_strand_id
1 'polypeptide(L)'
;MPLYQSDSILLEAHYFGDDAEYMRLTCAQVSVGNGAIVVQGIELRYLQGLRWTPDFLSFDASGDHHRYPVGRPALIGPDRAQFALL
;
A
#
# COMPACT_ATOMS: atom_id res chain seq x y z
N MET A 1 10.38 14.02 0.84
CA MET A 1 9.70 12.73 0.62
C MET A 1 9.34 12.66 -0.85
N PRO A 2 9.84 11.67 -1.62
CA PRO A 2 9.37 11.45 -2.98
C PRO A 2 7.85 11.25 -3.03
N LEU A 3 7.27 11.72 -4.13
CA LEU A 3 5.85 11.77 -4.36
C LEU A 3 5.58 11.23 -5.76
N TYR A 4 4.86 10.13 -5.83
CA TYR A 4 4.63 9.36 -7.04
C TYR A 4 3.16 9.47 -7.44
N GLN A 5 2.92 9.74 -8.73
CA GLN A 5 1.60 9.53 -9.32
C GLN A 5 1.50 8.05 -9.68
N SER A 6 0.44 7.39 -9.23
CA SER A 6 0.17 5.98 -9.53
C SER A 6 -1.33 5.74 -9.50
N ASP A 7 -1.82 4.97 -10.45
CA ASP A 7 -3.25 4.65 -10.57
C ASP A 7 -3.68 3.57 -9.56
N SER A 8 -2.73 2.77 -9.06
CA SER A 8 -3.03 1.71 -8.10
C SER A 8 -1.83 1.29 -7.26
N ILE A 9 -2.13 0.78 -6.07
CA ILE A 9 -1.21 -0.01 -5.26
C ILE A 9 -1.64 -1.49 -5.26
N LEU A 10 -0.68 -2.40 -5.09
CA LEU A 10 -0.90 -3.79 -4.79
C LEU A 10 -0.42 -4.08 -3.36
N LEU A 11 -1.30 -4.64 -2.54
CA LEU A 11 -0.96 -5.21 -1.25
C LEU A 11 -0.77 -6.71 -1.41
N GLU A 12 0.28 -7.24 -0.79
CA GLU A 12 0.67 -8.65 -0.88
C GLU A 12 0.90 -9.18 0.54
N ALA A 13 0.37 -10.36 0.86
CA ALA A 13 0.77 -11.13 2.04
C ALA A 13 1.16 -12.55 1.61
N HIS A 14 2.34 -13.00 2.02
CA HIS A 14 2.88 -14.31 1.69
C HIS A 14 2.85 -15.20 2.93
N TYR A 15 2.25 -16.38 2.81
CA TYR A 15 2.17 -17.36 3.87
C TYR A 15 3.21 -18.47 3.66
N PHE A 16 3.32 -19.39 4.62
CA PHE A 16 4.21 -20.55 4.45
C PHE A 16 3.81 -21.39 3.23
N GLY A 17 4.79 -21.72 2.39
CA GLY A 17 4.57 -22.40 1.11
C GLY A 17 4.43 -21.39 -0.03
N ASP A 18 3.52 -21.66 -0.97
CA ASP A 18 3.26 -20.82 -2.14
C ASP A 18 1.92 -20.05 -2.03
N ASP A 19 1.30 -20.04 -0.84
CA ASP A 19 0.03 -19.33 -0.60
C ASP A 19 0.29 -17.83 -0.42
N ALA A 20 -0.48 -17.01 -1.15
CA ALA A 20 -0.41 -15.57 -1.04
C ALA A 20 -1.78 -14.91 -1.23
N GLU A 21 -1.98 -13.79 -0.54
CA GLU A 21 -3.14 -12.92 -0.67
C GLU A 21 -2.73 -11.63 -1.37
N TYR A 22 -3.54 -11.22 -2.34
CA TYR A 22 -3.29 -10.04 -3.16
C TYR A 22 -4.51 -9.15 -3.17
N MET A 23 -4.33 -7.85 -2.92
CA MET A 23 -5.39 -6.86 -3.06
C MET A 23 -4.89 -5.63 -3.80
N ARG A 24 -5.50 -5.35 -4.95
CA ARG A 24 -5.23 -4.13 -5.71
C ARG A 24 -6.24 -3.05 -5.35
N LEU A 25 -5.75 -1.86 -5.06
CA LEU A 25 -6.55 -0.69 -4.74
C LEU A 25 -6.19 0.44 -5.69
N THR A 26 -7.20 1.11 -6.24
CA THR A 26 -6.98 2.37 -6.95
C THR A 26 -6.47 3.42 -5.98
N CYS A 27 -5.55 4.25 -6.43
CA CYS A 27 -5.08 5.42 -5.69
C CYS A 27 -4.85 6.59 -6.64
N ALA A 28 -4.67 7.79 -6.09
CA ALA A 28 -4.22 8.94 -6.86
C ALA A 28 -2.71 9.14 -6.70
N GLN A 29 -2.17 8.86 -5.51
CA GLN A 29 -0.82 9.28 -5.16
C GLN A 29 -0.23 8.41 -4.06
N VAL A 30 1.09 8.20 -4.16
CA VAL A 30 1.89 7.51 -3.15
C VAL A 30 3.05 8.42 -2.73
N SER A 31 3.22 8.63 -1.42
CA SER A 31 4.40 9.28 -0.88
C SER A 31 5.19 8.31 -0.02
N VAL A 32 6.50 8.26 -0.22
CA VAL A 32 7.39 7.37 0.53
C VAL A 32 8.38 8.22 1.32
N GLY A 33 8.53 7.95 2.62
CA GLY A 33 9.55 8.57 3.45
C GLY A 33 9.14 8.66 4.92
N ASN A 34 10.04 9.18 5.76
CA ASN A 34 9.83 9.27 7.21
C ASN A 34 9.39 7.94 7.87
N GLY A 35 9.91 6.81 7.37
CA GLY A 35 9.58 5.48 7.90
C GLY A 35 8.17 4.99 7.53
N ALA A 36 7.50 5.61 6.57
CA ALA A 36 6.16 5.20 6.15
C ALA A 36 5.91 5.41 4.64
N ILE A 37 4.87 4.74 4.16
CA ILE A 37 4.22 5.00 2.88
C ILE A 37 2.86 5.60 3.18
N VAL A 38 2.55 6.73 2.57
CA VAL A 38 1.22 7.34 2.61
C VAL A 38 0.60 7.23 1.24
N VAL A 39 -0.58 6.61 1.17
CA VAL A 39 -1.36 6.46 -0.06
C VAL A 39 -2.61 7.32 0.05
N GLN A 40 -2.89 8.10 -0.98
CA GLN A 40 -4.02 9.01 -1.08
C GLN A 40 -4.95 8.63 -2.23
N GLY A 41 -6.22 8.98 -2.11
CA GLY A 41 -7.25 8.70 -3.12
C GLY A 41 -7.68 7.24 -3.11
N ILE A 42 -7.61 6.58 -1.95
CA ILE A 42 -8.02 5.19 -1.82
C ILE A 42 -9.43 5.08 -1.23
N GLU A 43 -10.14 4.05 -1.63
CA GLU A 43 -11.41 3.69 -1.02
C GLU A 43 -11.18 2.90 0.28
N LEU A 44 -11.29 3.59 1.43
CA LEU A 44 -10.93 3.03 2.74
C LEU A 44 -11.77 1.81 3.17
N ARG A 45 -12.98 1.63 2.63
CA ARG A 45 -13.83 0.47 2.99
C ARG A 45 -13.15 -0.87 2.69
N TYR A 46 -12.29 -0.93 1.67
CA TYR A 46 -11.52 -2.13 1.34
C TYR A 46 -10.43 -2.40 2.38
N LEU A 47 -9.76 -1.36 2.87
CA LEU A 47 -8.78 -1.50 3.96
C LEU A 47 -9.44 -1.81 5.32
N GLN A 48 -10.62 -1.25 5.59
CA GLN A 48 -11.39 -1.55 6.80
C GLN A 48 -11.86 -3.01 6.83
N GLY A 49 -12.14 -3.59 5.66
CA GLY A 49 -12.50 -5.00 5.50
C GLY A 49 -11.30 -5.95 5.43
N LEU A 50 -10.06 -5.44 5.49
CA LEU A 50 -8.85 -6.24 5.30
C LEU A 50 -8.65 -7.19 6.49
N ARG A 51 -8.64 -8.50 6.22
CA ARG A 51 -8.55 -9.55 7.25
C ARG A 51 -7.13 -10.04 7.53
N TRP A 52 -6.17 -9.58 6.74
CA TRP A 52 -4.76 -9.97 6.82
C TRP A 52 -3.87 -8.72 6.91
N THR A 53 -2.62 -8.90 7.29
CA THR A 53 -1.64 -7.81 7.34
C THR A 53 -0.75 -7.92 6.09
N PRO A 54 -0.64 -6.88 5.26
CA PRO A 54 0.28 -6.91 4.12
C PRO A 54 1.73 -7.04 4.58
N ASP A 55 2.50 -7.85 3.87
CA ASP A 55 3.95 -7.90 3.98
C ASP A 55 4.61 -6.92 3.03
N PHE A 56 4.01 -6.71 1.85
CA PHE A 56 4.52 -5.78 0.83
C PHE A 56 3.42 -4.88 0.28
N LEU A 57 3.85 -3.67 -0.08
CA LEU A 57 3.10 -2.73 -0.90
C LEU A 57 3.92 -2.42 -2.14
N SER A 58 3.35 -2.65 -3.31
CA SER A 58 3.95 -2.34 -4.60
C SER A 58 3.09 -1.40 -5.46
N PHE A 59 3.73 -0.63 -6.33
CA PHE A 59 3.08 0.26 -7.29
C PHE A 59 4.02 0.61 -8.44
N ASP A 60 3.45 0.93 -9.59
CA ASP A 60 4.22 1.42 -10.73
C ASP A 60 4.13 2.94 -10.79
N ALA A 61 5.28 3.60 -11.00
CA ALA A 61 5.34 5.04 -11.18
C ALA A 61 6.51 5.42 -12.08
N SER A 62 6.27 6.31 -13.04
CA SER A 62 7.32 6.82 -13.95
C SER A 62 8.11 5.74 -14.71
N GLY A 63 7.51 4.55 -14.93
CA GLY A 63 8.14 3.41 -15.59
C GLY A 63 8.93 2.48 -14.67
N ASP A 64 9.01 2.80 -13.37
CA ASP A 64 9.66 1.98 -12.36
C ASP A 64 8.63 1.22 -11.51
N HIS A 65 8.95 -0.04 -11.20
CA HIS A 65 8.19 -0.84 -10.24
C HIS A 65 8.77 -0.65 -8.85
N HIS A 66 7.99 -0.05 -7.95
CA HIS A 66 8.35 0.13 -6.56
C HIS A 66 7.72 -0.96 -5.71
N ARG A 67 8.49 -1.59 -4.82
CA ARG A 67 7.99 -2.58 -3.87
C ARG A 67 8.68 -2.42 -2.53
N TYR A 68 7.90 -2.27 -1.47
CA TYR A 68 8.40 -2.01 -0.13
C TYR A 68 7.80 -2.99 0.88
N PRO A 69 8.60 -3.49 1.84
CA PRO A 69 8.06 -4.20 2.99
C PRO A 69 7.28 -3.22 3.87
N VAL A 70 6.09 -3.62 4.30
CA VAL A 70 5.20 -2.75 5.08
C VAL A 70 4.51 -3.50 6.23
N GLY A 71 4.00 -2.73 7.18
CA GLY A 71 3.11 -3.22 8.22
C GLY A 71 1.62 -2.93 7.96
N ARG A 72 0.80 -3.19 8.98
CA ARG A 72 -0.65 -2.96 8.95
C ARG A 72 -0.98 -1.50 8.60
N PRO A 73 -1.94 -1.25 7.68
CA PRO A 73 -2.39 0.10 7.38
C PRO A 73 -3.06 0.77 8.60
N ALA A 74 -2.77 2.05 8.78
CA ALA A 74 -3.52 2.98 9.63
C ALA A 74 -4.29 3.96 8.75
N LEU A 75 -5.56 4.21 9.06
CA LEU A 75 -6.36 5.21 8.36
C LEU A 75 -6.08 6.58 8.99
N ILE A 76 -5.61 7.54 8.19
CA ILE A 76 -5.14 8.85 8.68
C ILE A 76 -5.93 10.04 8.10
N GLY A 77 -7.09 9.76 7.50
CA GLY A 77 -7.94 10.76 6.86
C GLY A 77 -9.11 10.10 6.13
N PRO A 78 -9.90 10.87 5.35
CA PRO A 78 -11.08 10.37 4.65
C PRO A 78 -10.76 9.50 3.41
N ASP A 79 -9.57 9.67 2.82
CA ASP A 79 -9.13 8.99 1.60
C ASP A 79 -7.64 8.57 1.67
N ARG A 80 -7.09 8.52 2.89
CA ARG A 80 -5.66 8.31 3.14
C ARG A 80 -5.40 7.16 4.09
N ALA A 81 -4.45 6.31 3.71
CA ALA A 81 -3.86 5.32 4.58
C ALA A 81 -2.34 5.47 4.68
N GLN A 82 -1.82 5.13 5.85
CA GLN A 82 -0.40 5.10 6.15
C GLN A 82 0.01 3.66 6.45
N PHE A 83 1.11 3.23 5.84
CA PHE A 83 1.75 1.94 6.06
C PHE A 83 3.13 2.19 6.65
N ALA A 84 3.46 1.58 7.78
CA ALA A 84 4.82 1.66 8.33
C ALA A 84 5.77 0.88 7.42
N LEU A 85 6.96 1.43 7.11
CA LEU A 85 8.04 0.72 6.43
C LEU A 85 8.76 -0.22 7.42
N LEU A 86 9.13 -1.41 6.97
CA LEU A 86 9.84 -2.42 7.76
C LEU A 86 11.27 -2.67 7.27
#